data_AF-A0A7Y3M810-F1
#
_entry.id   AF-A0A7Y3M810-F1
#
_cell.length_a   1.000
_cell.length_b   1.000
_cell.length_c   1.000
_cell.angle_alpha   90.00
_cell.angle_beta   90.00
_cell.angle_gamma   90.00
#
_symmetry.space_group_name_H-M   'P 1'
#
loop_
_entity.id
_entity.type
_entity.pdbx_description
1 polymer ?
#
loop_
_entity_poly.entity_id
_entity_poly.type
_entity_poly.pdbx_seq_one_letter_code
_entity_poly.pdbx_strand_id
1 'polypeptide(L)'
;CWMMGPNARGAIPRYFSPRYVPISLGYDPLLQFIHENDAIAAFLTALRDGRSGVFNVVGRGVLPLTTLLRVAGKTPVPLPRPLLSRVAPWPSGGGDPPDAFFDYLRYLWVGAGERGWEVFGEPHYTSREAWMSFVSEQRLRRYR
;
A
#
# COMPACT_ATOMS: atom_id res chain seq x y z
N CYS A 1 4.66 -2.64 -5.10
CA CYS A 1 3.36 -2.18 -4.57
C CYS A 1 3.22 -2.64 -3.11
N TRP A 2 2.34 -2.04 -2.32
CA TRP A 2 2.11 -2.47 -0.93
C TRP A 2 0.92 -3.44 -0.83
N MET A 3 1.01 -4.42 0.06
CA MET A 3 -0.10 -5.33 0.36
C MET A 3 -1.07 -4.68 1.35
N MET A 4 -2.37 -4.69 1.03
CA MET A 4 -3.44 -4.17 1.85
C MET A 4 -4.59 -5.17 1.95
N GLY A 5 -5.33 -5.13 3.05
CA GLY A 5 -6.43 -6.05 3.31
C GLY A 5 -6.81 -6.04 4.79
N PRO A 6 -7.80 -6.86 5.19
CA PRO A 6 -8.29 -6.90 6.57
C PRO A 6 -7.22 -7.40 7.55
N ASN A 7 -6.35 -8.31 7.10
CA ASN A 7 -5.29 -8.88 7.92
C ASN A 7 -3.93 -8.23 7.67
N ALA A 8 -3.88 -7.12 6.92
CA ALA A 8 -2.65 -6.40 6.65
C ALA A 8 -2.00 -5.94 7.95
N ARG A 9 -0.84 -6.55 8.26
CA ARG A 9 -0.01 -6.25 9.42
C ARG A 9 1.28 -5.58 8.99
N GLY A 10 1.92 -4.94 9.95
CA GLY A 10 3.22 -4.33 9.76
C GLY A 10 3.17 -2.82 9.64
N ALA A 11 4.26 -2.30 9.11
CA ALA A 11 4.64 -0.92 9.32
C ALA A 11 3.84 0.05 8.43
N ILE A 12 3.55 -0.35 7.19
CA ILE A 12 2.76 0.45 6.22
C ILE A 12 1.28 0.54 6.64
N PRO A 13 0.55 -0.55 6.94
CA PRO A 13 -0.82 -0.44 7.43
C PRO A 13 -0.90 0.38 8.72
N ARG A 14 0.07 0.22 9.64
CA ARG A 14 0.17 0.99 10.88
C ARG A 14 0.31 2.49 10.64
N TYR A 15 1.12 2.90 9.66
CA TYR A 15 1.28 4.31 9.30
C TYR A 15 -0.04 4.93 8.83
N PHE A 16 -0.83 4.18 8.06
CA PHE A 16 -2.12 4.65 7.57
C PHE A 16 -3.25 4.53 8.60
N SER A 17 -3.08 3.86 9.74
CA SER A 17 -4.14 3.65 10.74
C SER A 17 -4.72 4.91 11.40
N PRO A 18 -3.91 5.92 11.79
CA PRO A 18 -4.41 7.10 12.47
C PRO A 18 -5.40 7.92 11.62
N ARG A 19 -6.16 8.81 12.28
CA ARG A 19 -7.06 9.76 11.59
C ARG A 19 -6.27 10.84 10.85
N TYR A 20 -5.18 11.30 11.45
CA TYR A 20 -4.28 12.30 10.89
C TYR A 20 -3.05 11.60 10.34
N VAL A 21 -2.79 11.72 9.05
CA VAL A 21 -1.68 11.04 8.38
C VAL A 21 -0.70 12.10 7.89
N PRO A 22 0.51 12.19 8.48
CA PRO A 22 1.56 13.06 7.97
C PRO A 22 1.88 12.71 6.52
N ILE A 23 2.07 13.67 5.62
CA ILE A 23 2.48 13.42 4.22
C ILE A 23 3.53 14.44 3.76
N SER A 24 4.26 14.14 2.69
CA SER A 24 5.23 15.05 2.08
C SER A 24 4.54 16.31 1.53
N LEU A 25 4.89 17.47 2.07
CA LEU A 25 4.37 18.77 1.59
C LEU A 25 4.71 18.97 0.11
N GLY A 26 3.69 19.23 -0.70
CA GLY A 26 3.83 19.48 -2.14
C GLY A 26 3.78 18.23 -3.02
N TYR A 27 3.53 17.04 -2.46
CA TYR A 27 3.49 15.78 -3.21
C TYR A 27 2.18 15.03 -3.03
N ASP A 28 1.68 14.45 -4.12
CA ASP A 28 0.51 13.56 -4.14
C ASP A 28 0.77 12.38 -5.09
N PRO A 29 1.65 11.42 -4.71
CA PRO A 29 2.04 10.34 -5.60
C PRO A 29 0.88 9.38 -5.86
N LEU A 30 0.91 8.75 -7.03
CA LEU A 30 0.04 7.62 -7.33
C LEU A 30 0.55 6.39 -6.59
N LEU A 31 -0.32 5.81 -5.78
CA LEU A 31 -0.04 4.58 -5.03
C LEU A 31 -0.76 3.40 -5.67
N GLN A 32 -0.08 2.25 -5.62
CA GLN A 32 -0.56 0.97 -6.10
C GLN A 32 -0.58 -0.02 -4.93
N PHE A 33 -1.68 -0.76 -4.80
CA PHE A 33 -1.85 -1.77 -3.77
C PHE A 33 -2.23 -3.11 -4.37
N ILE A 34 -1.91 -4.18 -3.67
CA ILE A 34 -2.43 -5.51 -3.94
C ILE A 34 -3.22 -6.01 -2.74
N HIS A 35 -4.35 -6.69 -2.99
CA HIS A 35 -5.10 -7.32 -1.91
C HIS A 35 -4.34 -8.54 -1.38
N GLU A 36 -4.32 -8.75 -0.07
CA GLU A 36 -3.61 -9.88 0.57
C GLU A 36 -3.98 -11.25 -0.04
N ASN A 37 -5.26 -11.48 -0.32
CA ASN A 37 -5.73 -12.72 -0.98
C ASN A 37 -5.17 -12.90 -2.40
N ASP A 38 -5.09 -11.84 -3.20
CA ASP A 38 -4.54 -11.93 -4.57
C ASP A 38 -3.03 -12.19 -4.52
N ALA A 39 -2.31 -11.58 -3.57
CA ALA A 39 -0.90 -11.85 -3.37
C ALA A 39 -0.64 -13.30 -2.96
N ILE A 40 -1.47 -13.85 -2.05
CA ILE A 40 -1.40 -15.26 -1.65
C ILE A 40 -1.73 -16.17 -2.85
N ALA A 41 -2.76 -15.85 -3.63
CA ALA A 41 -3.13 -16.63 -4.82
C ALA A 41 -1.97 -16.67 -5.84
N ALA A 42 -1.35 -15.53 -6.14
CA ALA A 42 -0.20 -15.47 -7.02
C ALA A 42 0.98 -16.28 -6.49
N PHE A 43 1.25 -16.23 -5.19
CA PHE A 43 2.30 -17.03 -4.55
C PHE A 43 2.02 -18.54 -4.62
N LEU A 44 0.77 -18.96 -4.39
CA LEU A 44 0.36 -20.36 -4.51
C LEU A 44 0.48 -20.86 -5.95
N THR A 45 0.11 -20.04 -6.94
CA THR A 45 0.30 -20.37 -8.37
C THR A 45 1.77 -20.50 -8.71
N ALA A 46 2.63 -19.60 -8.21
CA ALA A 46 4.08 -19.68 -8.42
C ALA A 46 4.68 -20.98 -7.87
N LEU A 47 4.24 -21.42 -6.68
CA LEU A 47 4.70 -22.67 -6.07
C LEU A 47 4.20 -23.92 -6.80
N ARG A 48 2.97 -23.90 -7.32
CA ARG A 48 2.36 -25.05 -8.03
C ARG A 48 2.91 -25.24 -9.44
N ASP A 49 3.02 -24.15 -10.19
CA ASP A 49 3.38 -24.19 -11.61
C ASP A 49 4.90 -24.16 -11.84
N GLY A 50 5.71 -23.96 -10.78
CA GLY A 50 7.18 -23.96 -10.88
C GLY A 50 7.74 -22.88 -11.79
N ARG A 51 7.03 -21.76 -11.95
CA ARG A 51 7.40 -20.71 -12.93
C ARG A 51 8.65 -19.97 -12.46
N SER A 52 9.69 -19.97 -13.28
CA SER A 52 10.95 -19.26 -13.01
C SER A 52 10.94 -17.86 -13.62
N GLY A 53 11.52 -16.89 -12.90
CA GLY A 53 11.67 -15.51 -13.37
C GLY A 53 11.36 -14.46 -12.31
N VAL A 54 11.54 -13.19 -12.69
CA VAL A 54 11.18 -12.03 -11.87
C VAL A 54 9.89 -11.44 -12.42
N PHE A 55 8.89 -11.31 -11.55
CA PHE A 55 7.56 -10.82 -11.91
C PHE A 55 7.09 -9.79 -10.89
N ASN A 56 6.45 -8.73 -11.37
CA ASN A 56 5.76 -7.78 -10.51
C ASN A 56 4.37 -8.33 -10.19
N VAL A 57 4.11 -8.55 -8.91
CA VAL A 57 2.79 -8.94 -8.40
C VAL A 57 2.13 -7.69 -7.84
N VAL A 58 1.20 -7.12 -8.60
CA VAL A 58 0.58 -5.82 -8.31
C VAL A 58 -0.92 -5.84 -8.57
N GLY A 59 -1.68 -5.04 -7.82
CA GLY A 59 -3.11 -4.87 -8.08
C GLY A 59 -3.39 -3.91 -9.24
N ARG A 60 -4.64 -3.95 -9.71
CA ARG A 60 -5.08 -3.18 -10.87
C ARG A 60 -5.40 -1.73 -10.52
N GLY A 61 -4.90 -0.82 -11.35
CA GLY A 61 -5.13 0.62 -11.19
C GLY A 61 -4.27 1.25 -10.10
N VAL A 62 -4.31 2.58 -10.03
CA VAL A 62 -3.57 3.40 -9.08
C VAL A 62 -4.44 4.55 -8.60
N LEU A 63 -4.15 5.08 -7.43
CA LEU A 63 -4.87 6.25 -6.90
C LEU A 63 -3.91 7.25 -6.26
N PRO A 64 -4.19 8.56 -6.37
CA PRO A 64 -3.45 9.57 -5.61
C PRO A 64 -3.57 9.34 -4.10
N LEU A 65 -2.47 9.58 -3.37
CA LEU A 65 -2.39 9.47 -1.92
C LEU A 65 -3.50 10.27 -1.21
N THR A 66 -3.74 11.52 -1.61
CA THR A 66 -4.77 12.37 -0.98
C THR A 66 -6.17 11.81 -1.18
N THR A 67 -6.46 11.25 -2.35
CA THR A 67 -7.74 10.59 -2.67
C THR A 67 -7.95 9.37 -1.78
N LEU A 68 -6.92 8.53 -1.62
CA LEU A 68 -6.98 7.35 -0.74
C LEU A 68 -7.28 7.74 0.70
N LEU A 69 -6.58 8.75 1.23
CA LEU A 69 -6.79 9.25 2.58
C LEU A 69 -8.21 9.82 2.76
N ARG A 70 -8.69 10.63 1.81
CA ARG A 70 -10.03 11.24 1.88
C ARG A 70 -11.14 10.19 1.85
N VAL A 71 -11.08 9.22 0.92
CA VAL A 71 -12.06 8.12 0.85
C VAL A 71 -12.04 7.28 2.13
N ALA A 72 -10.87 7.15 2.78
CA ALA A 72 -10.76 6.49 4.07
C ALA A 72 -11.35 7.28 5.25
N GLY A 73 -11.73 8.55 5.07
CA GLY A 73 -12.14 9.45 6.15
C GLY A 73 -10.95 9.95 6.99
N LYS A 74 -9.75 9.96 6.41
CA LYS A 74 -8.51 10.40 7.04
C LYS A 74 -8.14 11.81 6.56
N THR A 75 -7.42 12.54 7.40
CA THR A 75 -6.98 13.91 7.14
C THR A 75 -5.48 13.92 6.84
N PRO A 76 -5.04 14.27 5.62
CA PRO A 76 -3.62 14.44 5.32
C PRO A 76 -3.07 15.66 6.07
N VAL A 77 -1.88 15.52 6.66
CA VAL A 77 -1.14 16.60 7.33
C VAL A 77 0.16 16.83 6.55
N PRO A 78 0.18 17.76 5.59
CA PRO A 78 1.36 18.00 4.77
C PRO A 78 2.45 18.69 5.58
N LEU A 79 3.64 18.10 5.59
CA LEU A 79 4.79 18.59 6.36
C LEU A 79 6.08 18.61 5.51
N PRO A 80 6.95 19.61 5.72
CA PRO A 80 8.32 19.58 5.21
C PRO A 80 9.09 18.32 5.70
N ARG A 81 10.00 17.79 4.87
CA ARG A 81 10.79 16.58 5.18
C ARG A 81 11.47 16.61 6.56
N PRO A 82 12.07 17.72 7.03
CA PRO A 82 12.71 17.76 8.35
C PRO A 82 11.75 17.56 9.53
N LEU A 83 10.45 17.85 9.35
CA LEU A 83 9.43 17.64 10.37
C LEU A 83 8.82 16.24 10.30
N LEU A 84 8.69 15.68 9.09
CA LEU A 84 8.17 14.31 8.89
C LEU A 84 8.97 13.27 9.68
N SER A 85 10.30 13.34 9.62
CA SER A 85 11.18 12.41 10.35
C SER A 85 11.05 12.50 11.87
N ARG A 86 10.48 13.59 12.41
CA ARG A 86 10.30 13.82 13.86
C ARG A 86 8.93 13.41 14.38
N VAL A 87 7.88 13.49 13.56
CA VAL A 87 6.48 13.39 14.00
C VAL A 87 5.75 12.15 13.52
N ALA A 88 6.23 11.53 12.44
CA ALA A 88 5.60 10.34 11.90
C ALA A 88 6.29 9.09 12.47
N PRO A 89 5.52 8.13 13.03
CA PRO A 89 6.10 6.88 13.48
C PRO A 89 6.74 6.19 12.27
N TRP A 90 8.05 5.95 12.34
CA TRP A 90 8.72 5.30 11.24
C TRP A 90 8.15 3.89 11.03
N PRO A 91 7.84 3.48 9.79
CA PRO A 91 7.59 2.08 9.50
C PRO A 91 8.88 1.24 9.67
N SER A 92 9.24 0.95 10.92
CA SER A 92 10.34 0.04 11.28
C SER A 92 9.98 -1.40 10.93
N GLY A 93 10.83 -2.09 10.18
CA GLY A 93 10.70 -3.54 9.94
C GLY A 93 10.71 -4.00 8.48
N GLY A 94 10.98 -3.11 7.51
CA GLY A 94 10.96 -3.44 6.07
C GLY A 94 12.32 -3.58 5.39
N GLY A 95 13.44 -3.51 6.12
CA GLY A 95 14.80 -3.54 5.55
C GLY A 95 15.28 -2.19 4.96
N ASP A 96 14.37 -1.29 4.61
CA ASP A 96 14.70 0.05 4.13
C ASP A 96 15.10 1.03 5.25
N PRO A 97 15.99 2.01 4.96
CA PRO A 97 16.38 3.06 5.91
C PRO A 97 15.20 3.84 6.48
N PRO A 98 15.33 4.38 7.71
CA PRO A 98 14.29 5.15 8.36
C PRO A 98 13.81 6.46 7.73
N ASP A 99 14.17 6.78 6.51
CA ASP A 99 13.65 7.95 5.78
C ASP A 99 13.21 7.62 4.34
N ALA A 100 13.55 6.42 3.85
CA ALA A 100 13.22 5.93 2.51
C ALA A 100 11.70 5.75 2.27
N PHE A 101 10.92 5.39 3.29
CA PHE A 101 9.45 5.35 3.19
C PHE A 101 8.82 6.68 2.75
N PHE A 102 9.33 7.84 3.19
CA PHE A 102 8.80 9.12 2.70
C PHE A 102 9.18 9.41 1.26
N ASP A 103 10.21 8.75 0.73
CA ASP A 103 10.56 8.83 -0.68
C ASP A 103 9.57 8.04 -1.54
N TYR A 104 9.01 6.91 -1.05
CA TYR A 104 7.85 6.26 -1.70
C TYR A 104 6.58 7.13 -1.68
N LEU A 105 6.47 8.07 -0.73
CA LEU A 105 5.39 9.06 -0.66
C LEU A 105 5.72 10.36 -1.39
N ARG A 106 6.88 10.44 -2.06
CA ARG A 106 7.29 11.58 -2.88
C ARG A 106 7.34 11.23 -4.36
N TYR A 107 7.95 10.09 -4.66
CA TYR A 107 8.21 9.63 -6.01
C TYR A 107 7.23 8.53 -6.42
N LEU A 108 6.99 8.44 -7.73
CA LEU A 108 6.10 7.43 -8.28
C LEU A 108 6.70 6.04 -8.08
N TRP A 109 5.99 5.19 -7.34
CA TRP A 109 6.35 3.79 -7.10
C TRP A 109 5.22 2.88 -7.57
N VAL A 110 5.13 2.74 -8.89
CA VAL A 110 4.10 1.93 -9.58
C VAL A 110 4.80 0.90 -10.45
N GLY A 111 4.39 -0.36 -10.31
CA GLY A 111 4.91 -1.47 -11.11
C GLY A 111 4.00 -1.79 -12.28
N ALA A 112 4.61 -2.10 -13.43
CA ALA A 112 3.95 -2.74 -14.57
C ALA A 112 3.51 -4.16 -14.17
N GLY A 113 2.21 -4.46 -14.31
CA GLY A 113 1.59 -5.69 -13.82
C GLY A 113 1.28 -6.73 -14.89
N GLU A 114 1.36 -6.36 -16.17
CA GLU A 114 0.88 -7.11 -17.32
C GLU A 114 1.48 -8.52 -17.34
N ARG A 115 2.81 -8.63 -17.29
CA ARG A 115 3.51 -9.92 -17.26
C ARG A 115 3.18 -10.76 -16.03
N GLY A 116 2.89 -10.12 -14.89
CA GLY A 116 2.50 -10.81 -13.67
C GLY A 116 1.09 -11.40 -13.80
N TRP A 117 0.16 -10.65 -14.38
CA TRP A 117 -1.23 -11.07 -14.58
C TRP A 117 -1.38 -12.18 -15.62
N GLU A 118 -0.61 -12.12 -16.70
CA GLU A 118 -0.55 -13.20 -17.70
C GLU A 118 -0.09 -14.53 -17.08
N VAL A 119 0.81 -14.45 -16.09
CA VAL A 119 1.44 -15.62 -15.50
C VAL A 119 0.64 -16.18 -14.32
N PHE A 120 0.18 -15.32 -13.41
CA PHE A 120 -0.46 -15.74 -12.16
C PHE A 120 -1.99 -15.55 -12.16
N GLY A 121 -2.55 -14.95 -13.19
CA GLY A 121 -3.94 -14.52 -13.27
C GLY A 121 -4.12 -13.05 -12.91
N GLU A 122 -5.20 -12.45 -13.42
CA GLU A 122 -5.58 -11.09 -13.06
C GLU A 122 -6.02 -11.01 -11.58
N PRO A 123 -5.67 -9.93 -10.86
CA PRO A 123 -6.09 -9.73 -9.49
C PRO A 123 -7.61 -9.53 -9.42
N HIS A 124 -8.26 -10.18 -8.45
CA HIS A 124 -9.71 -10.03 -8.26
C HIS A 124 -10.06 -8.66 -7.68
N TYR A 125 -9.14 -8.04 -6.94
CA TYR A 125 -9.32 -6.74 -6.33
C TYR A 125 -8.45 -5.68 -7.01
N THR A 126 -9.07 -4.54 -7.32
CA THR A 126 -8.37 -3.33 -7.71
C THR A 126 -7.60 -2.73 -6.54
N SER A 127 -6.61 -1.86 -6.81
CA SER A 127 -5.91 -1.09 -5.77
C SER A 127 -6.87 -0.32 -4.87
N ARG A 128 -7.99 0.19 -5.44
CA ARG A 128 -9.03 0.87 -4.68
C ARG A 128 -9.75 -0.08 -3.73
N GLU A 129 -10.15 -1.26 -4.20
CA GLU A 129 -10.85 -2.24 -3.38
C GLU A 129 -9.95 -2.82 -2.30
N ALA A 130 -8.67 -3.07 -2.60
CA ALA A 130 -7.67 -3.47 -1.60
C ALA A 130 -7.55 -2.44 -0.47
N TRP A 131 -7.49 -1.15 -0.82
CA TRP A 131 -7.49 -0.07 0.15
C TRP A 131 -8.79 0.00 0.96
N MET A 132 -9.94 -0.10 0.30
CA MET A 132 -11.25 -0.06 0.98
C MET A 132 -11.47 -1.24 1.91
N SER A 133 -10.99 -2.43 1.55
CA SER A 133 -11.02 -3.64 2.39
C SER A 133 -10.28 -3.40 3.71
N PHE A 134 -9.07 -2.84 3.64
CA PHE A 134 -8.31 -2.41 4.82
C PHE A 134 -9.05 -1.36 5.65
N VAL A 135 -9.57 -0.29 5.02
CA VAL A 135 -10.29 0.79 5.73
C VAL A 135 -11.53 0.29 6.45
N SER A 136 -12.31 -0.58 5.81
CA SER A 136 -13.53 -1.16 6.38
C SER A 136 -13.22 -1.94 7.66
N GLU A 137 -12.20 -2.79 7.62
CA GLU A 137 -11.75 -3.55 8.79
C GLU A 137 -11.26 -2.62 9.92
N GLN A 138 -10.52 -1.56 9.60
CA GLN A 138 -10.10 -0.59 10.61
C GLN A 138 -11.28 0.10 11.30
N ARG A 139 -12.35 0.39 10.56
CA ARG A 139 -13.57 0.98 11.14
C ARG A 139 -14.25 -0.01 12.07
N LEU A 140 -14.41 -1.26 11.67
CA LEU A 140 -15.01 -2.31 12.50
C LEU A 140 -14.24 -2.53 13.81
N ARG A 141 -12.90 -2.50 13.77
CA ARG A 141 -12.06 -2.62 14.97
C ARG A 141 -12.21 -1.48 15.98
N ARG A 142 -12.73 -0.32 15.58
CA ARG A 142 -13.01 0.79 16.51
C ARG A 142 -14.31 0.61 17.30
N TYR A 143 -15.21 -0.26 16.84
CA TYR A 143 -16.50 -0.52 17.48
C TYR A 143 -16.50 -1.79 18.35
N ARG A 144 -15.42 -2.57 18.33
CA ARG A 144 -15.18 -3.71 19.23
C ARG A 144 -14.36 -3.25 20.43
#